data_AF-A0A9P9BP68-F1
#
_entry.id   AF-A0A9P9BP68-F1
#
_cell.length_a   1.000
_cell.length_b   1.000
_cell.length_c   1.000
_cell.angle_alpha   90.00
_cell.angle_beta   90.00
_cell.angle_gamma   90.00
#
_symmetry.space_group_name_H-M   'P 1'
#
loop_
_entity.id
_entity.type
_entity.pdbx_description
1 polymer ?
#
loop_
_entity_poly.entity_id
_entity_poly.type
_entity_poly.pdbx_seq_one_letter_code
_entity_poly.pdbx_strand_id
1 'polypeptide(L)'
;MAPVLTAEITRRDLEDLPTQPSYVASITDVRHLSSYNWIEAPTPTIAVPGSPALWSAPGGPRQLKKDSGLIYIAQNAARHPDSPLEPLFRALHITNPSFDLRSIDVVTDRNNIRKLLSFVNPGLSSNGLEPFTIGIEVIKNTAIFCREETKTHEFIGLHEFKGFGHEFEKAYTKSRVTGDTGHHRIIAYRFGDLNFIVRHETDGYVATTLQASSSKGPEYDGLSGMLASLSLSPNTGLSVATSAESKLRIRKEGEVVPLHSTLEVKTRVFHKRLEIRDVAPQLWVSQTPKLVRAYHRNGTFQEPEVEDVADAIRKWEQDNHGDLRKLAALINKILSVAKELGGSMVMRYDTMGDKLVVSKVAGKKMLPDDLYSKWDDASVETAVSRQPRIPETSLTKYRRYLESHQQLLSKSQTSTAESSKKRADVPFFDVITYSVEHGFRHFFRRMPCQLADYRVLCNSLNTLAVDVVKQQRLQDVVRELKTRDDDYDPLERRAIKGSKAGARNAAFTMLYLFLVDESLSPARDGTVAYNAVLYIVSHGRKFKYRTRKMVREAFEARFVVTHKQRMGLDKWPITSSQQDGGQDTEGTTEEEADDYLWDSDWS
;
A
#
# COMPACT_ATOMS: atom_id res chain seq x y z
N MET A 1 5.57 -25.56 -18.50
CA MET A 1 6.07 -24.60 -17.49
C MET A 1 7.10 -25.32 -16.65
N ALA A 2 8.31 -24.76 -16.49
CA ALA A 2 9.29 -25.32 -15.55
C ALA A 2 8.73 -25.24 -14.12
N PRO A 3 9.02 -26.22 -13.25
CA PRO A 3 8.54 -26.17 -11.87
C PRO A 3 9.14 -24.95 -11.18
N VAL A 4 8.27 -24.07 -10.66
CA VAL A 4 8.69 -23.02 -9.73
C VAL A 4 9.14 -23.74 -8.47
N LEU A 5 10.40 -23.55 -8.06
CA LEU A 5 10.86 -24.08 -6.78
C LEU A 5 10.07 -23.39 -5.67
N THR A 6 9.34 -24.20 -4.90
CA THR A 6 8.48 -23.76 -3.81
C THR A 6 8.85 -24.48 -2.53
N ALA A 7 8.89 -23.75 -1.42
CA ALA A 7 8.99 -24.28 -0.07
C ALA A 7 7.74 -23.87 0.72
N GLU A 8 7.34 -24.71 1.67
CA GLU A 8 6.19 -24.47 2.52
C GLU A 8 6.64 -24.45 3.98
N ILE A 9 6.08 -23.52 4.76
CA ILE A 9 6.31 -23.41 6.21
C ILE A 9 4.93 -23.42 6.89
N THR A 10 4.67 -24.43 7.71
CA THR A 10 3.43 -24.58 8.46
C THR A 10 3.61 -24.15 9.92
N ARG A 11 2.51 -23.93 10.65
CA ARG A 11 2.59 -23.67 12.11
C ARG A 11 3.17 -24.87 12.88
N ARG A 12 2.93 -26.09 12.41
CA ARG A 12 3.46 -27.32 13.02
C ARG A 12 4.99 -27.36 12.97
N ASP A 13 5.57 -26.83 11.90
CA ASP A 13 7.03 -26.68 11.77
C ASP A 13 7.62 -25.78 12.88
N LEU A 14 6.79 -24.97 13.54
CA LEU A 14 7.18 -24.11 14.67
C LEU A 14 6.96 -24.77 16.04
N GLU A 15 6.21 -25.87 16.11
CA GLU A 15 5.94 -26.63 17.35
C GLU A 15 7.09 -27.60 17.68
N ASP A 16 7.75 -28.14 16.65
CA ASP A 16 8.82 -29.16 16.76
C ASP A 16 10.22 -28.58 17.04
N LEU A 17 10.31 -27.27 17.26
CA LEU A 17 11.60 -26.62 17.45
C LEU A 17 12.14 -26.83 18.86
N PRO A 18 13.45 -27.14 19.01
CA PRO A 18 14.07 -27.28 20.31
C PRO A 18 13.96 -25.95 21.05
N THR A 19 13.00 -25.87 21.96
CA THR A 19 12.85 -24.76 22.89
C THR A 19 13.98 -24.88 23.90
N GLN A 20 15.17 -24.40 23.56
CA GLN A 20 16.22 -24.13 24.54
C GLN A 20 15.60 -23.28 25.65
N PRO A 21 15.43 -23.80 26.89
CA PRO A 21 14.68 -23.11 27.94
C PRO A 21 15.30 -21.77 28.34
N SER A 22 16.59 -21.59 28.05
CA SER A 22 17.38 -20.38 28.33
C SER A 22 17.27 -19.29 27.25
N TYR A 23 16.68 -19.60 26.08
CA TYR A 23 16.63 -18.63 24.99
C TYR A 23 15.55 -17.57 25.23
N VAL A 24 15.97 -16.33 25.42
CA VAL A 24 15.08 -15.20 25.64
C VAL A 24 14.87 -14.44 24.31
N ALA A 25 13.72 -14.61 23.67
CA ALA A 25 13.34 -13.86 22.47
C ALA A 25 12.82 -12.45 22.83
N SER A 26 13.72 -11.59 23.30
CA SER A 26 13.45 -10.17 23.58
C SER A 26 14.16 -9.27 22.59
N ILE A 27 13.61 -8.07 22.39
CA ILE A 27 14.30 -7.00 21.65
C ILE A 27 15.36 -6.36 22.56
N THR A 28 16.59 -6.26 22.07
CA THR A 28 17.73 -5.66 22.79
C THR A 28 18.54 -4.75 21.87
N ASP A 29 19.46 -3.96 22.43
CA ASP A 29 20.36 -3.08 21.66
C ASP A 29 19.66 -2.13 20.69
N VAL A 30 18.52 -1.57 21.10
CA VAL A 30 17.72 -0.64 20.28
C VAL A 30 18.50 0.66 20.03
N ARG A 31 18.65 1.02 18.76
CA ARG A 31 19.37 2.22 18.31
C ARG A 31 18.58 2.90 17.20
N HIS A 32 18.50 4.22 17.27
CA HIS A 32 18.05 5.00 16.12
C HIS A 32 19.18 5.11 15.10
N LEU A 33 18.89 4.79 13.83
CA LEU A 33 19.87 4.90 12.75
C LEU A 33 19.67 6.13 11.88
N SER A 34 18.43 6.37 11.44
CA SER A 34 18.06 7.50 10.58
C SER A 34 16.54 7.65 10.53
N SER A 35 16.04 8.69 9.88
CA SER A 35 14.64 8.87 9.54
C SER A 35 14.49 9.66 8.24
N TYR A 36 13.26 9.79 7.75
CA TYR A 36 12.89 10.70 6.67
C TYR A 36 11.39 11.03 6.69
N ASN A 37 11.00 12.16 6.09
CA ASN A 37 9.60 12.42 5.72
C ASN A 37 9.42 12.24 4.22
N TRP A 38 8.24 11.78 3.80
CA TRP A 38 7.78 11.98 2.43
C TRP A 38 7.26 13.39 2.23
N ILE A 39 7.68 14.02 1.13
CA ILE A 39 7.27 15.38 0.76
C ILE A 39 6.25 15.31 -0.38
N GLU A 40 5.17 16.07 -0.25
CA GLU A 40 4.20 16.27 -1.33
C GLU A 40 4.87 17.02 -2.49
N ALA A 41 5.16 16.30 -3.56
CA ALA A 41 5.83 16.82 -4.74
C ALA A 41 5.50 15.95 -5.97
N PRO A 42 5.58 16.50 -7.20
CA PRO A 42 5.32 15.74 -8.43
C PRO A 42 6.28 14.56 -8.66
N THR A 43 7.49 14.66 -8.10
CA THR A 43 8.52 13.63 -8.15
C THR A 43 8.70 13.01 -6.76
N PRO A 44 8.97 11.69 -6.65
CA PRO A 44 9.21 11.06 -5.36
C PRO A 44 10.30 11.82 -4.59
N THR A 45 9.96 12.43 -3.45
CA THR A 45 10.87 13.32 -2.73
C THR A 45 10.80 13.03 -1.24
N ILE A 46 11.96 12.88 -0.60
CA ILE A 46 12.08 12.74 0.85
C ILE A 46 12.91 13.86 1.46
N ALA A 47 12.61 14.19 2.72
CA ALA A 47 13.47 15.03 3.57
C ALA A 47 14.24 14.15 4.56
N VAL A 48 15.55 14.34 4.67
CA VAL A 48 16.45 13.59 5.56
C VAL A 48 17.20 14.59 6.47
N PRO A 49 17.25 14.36 7.81
CA PRO A 49 16.66 13.24 8.54
C PRO A 49 15.14 13.33 8.66
N GLY A 50 14.51 14.41 8.20
CA GLY A 50 13.11 14.66 8.49
C GLY A 50 12.86 14.91 9.97
N SER A 51 11.60 14.96 10.39
CA SER A 51 11.16 15.00 11.77
C SER A 51 9.72 14.51 11.86
N PRO A 52 9.35 13.71 12.88
CA PRO A 52 7.94 13.45 13.17
C PRO A 52 7.24 14.75 13.59
N ALA A 53 5.91 14.77 13.54
CA ALA A 53 5.14 15.95 13.94
C ALA A 53 5.21 16.18 15.46
N LEU A 54 5.34 17.43 15.88
CA LEU A 54 5.36 17.79 17.29
C LEU A 54 3.94 17.68 17.86
N TRP A 55 3.78 16.91 18.93
CA TRP A 55 2.54 16.85 19.70
C TRP A 55 2.18 18.23 20.24
N SER A 56 1.01 18.72 19.86
CA SER A 56 0.51 20.04 20.25
C SER A 56 -1.00 20.02 20.38
N ALA A 57 -1.50 19.31 21.40
CA ALA A 57 -2.92 19.22 21.68
C ALA A 57 -3.53 20.62 21.89
N PRO A 58 -4.61 20.98 21.17
CA PRO A 58 -5.38 22.18 21.48
C PRO A 58 -6.08 22.02 22.83
N GLY A 59 -6.28 23.14 23.55
CA GLY A 59 -7.00 23.11 24.82
C GLY A 59 -8.49 22.84 24.64
N GLY A 60 -9.04 21.93 25.45
CA GLY A 60 -10.47 21.65 25.55
C GLY A 60 -11.06 20.78 24.42
N PRO A 61 -12.37 20.47 24.50
CA PRO A 61 -13.03 19.57 23.55
C PRO A 61 -13.09 20.14 22.14
N ARG A 62 -12.89 19.28 21.12
CA ARG A 62 -12.88 19.71 19.72
C ARG A 62 -13.63 18.74 18.82
N GLN A 63 -14.58 19.27 18.05
CA GLN A 63 -15.23 18.54 16.97
C GLN A 63 -14.35 18.59 15.71
N LEU A 64 -14.01 17.41 15.19
CA LEU A 64 -13.24 17.25 13.97
C LEU A 64 -14.12 16.80 12.80
N LYS A 65 -13.61 17.04 11.60
CA LYS A 65 -14.20 16.51 10.37
C LYS A 65 -13.82 15.05 10.22
N LYS A 66 -14.66 14.30 9.52
CA LYS A 66 -14.36 12.92 9.12
C LYS A 66 -13.16 12.91 8.19
N ASP A 67 -12.38 11.84 8.26
CA ASP A 67 -11.30 11.59 7.31
C ASP A 67 -11.85 11.56 5.88
N SER A 68 -11.13 12.18 4.95
CA SER A 68 -11.52 12.26 3.54
C SER A 68 -10.29 12.46 2.65
N GLY A 69 -10.44 12.14 1.38
CA GLY A 69 -9.37 12.29 0.39
C GLY A 69 -8.44 11.07 0.30
N LEU A 70 -7.25 11.29 -0.24
CA LEU A 70 -6.26 10.24 -0.48
C LEU A 70 -5.55 9.85 0.82
N ILE A 71 -5.64 8.57 1.20
CA ILE A 71 -4.93 7.96 2.33
C ILE A 71 -3.97 6.90 1.80
N TYR A 72 -2.74 6.89 2.32
CA TYR A 72 -1.76 5.88 1.95
C TYR A 72 -1.87 4.65 2.85
N ILE A 73 -1.94 3.48 2.20
CA ILE A 73 -1.88 2.16 2.85
C ILE A 73 -0.42 1.74 3.01
N ALA A 74 0.39 2.01 1.98
CA ALA A 74 1.82 1.76 1.93
C ALA A 74 2.48 2.92 1.17
N GLN A 75 2.68 4.04 1.87
CA GLN A 75 3.15 5.30 1.27
C GLN A 75 4.44 5.14 0.45
N ASN A 76 5.39 4.36 0.97
CA ASN A 76 6.65 4.09 0.29
C ASN A 76 6.45 3.39 -1.07
N ALA A 77 5.55 2.41 -1.14
CA ALA A 77 5.22 1.70 -2.37
C ALA A 77 4.32 2.54 -3.30
N ALA A 78 3.47 3.41 -2.76
CA ALA A 78 2.65 4.32 -3.55
C ALA A 78 3.48 5.39 -4.25
N ARG A 79 4.44 5.99 -3.53
CA ARG A 79 5.27 7.08 -4.03
C ARG A 79 6.47 6.59 -4.84
N HIS A 80 7.02 5.41 -4.52
CA HIS A 80 8.19 4.86 -5.21
C HIS A 80 8.04 3.34 -5.46
N PRO A 81 7.13 2.92 -6.36
CA PRO A 81 6.76 1.52 -6.57
C PRO A 81 7.88 0.65 -7.16
N ASP A 82 8.85 1.27 -7.85
CA ASP A 82 9.98 0.55 -8.44
C ASP A 82 10.99 0.09 -7.38
N SER A 83 11.12 0.84 -6.27
CA SER A 83 12.03 0.50 -5.17
C SER A 83 11.53 1.05 -3.83
N PRO A 84 10.48 0.46 -3.22
CA PRO A 84 9.86 1.00 -2.00
C PRO A 84 10.80 1.09 -0.78
N LEU A 85 11.91 0.35 -0.79
CA LEU A 85 12.92 0.36 0.27
C LEU A 85 14.10 1.29 -0.01
N GLU A 86 14.23 1.86 -1.21
CA GLU A 86 15.32 2.80 -1.51
C GLU A 86 15.40 3.98 -0.52
N PRO A 87 14.29 4.65 -0.13
CA PRO A 87 14.35 5.75 0.84
C PRO A 87 15.03 5.39 2.16
N LEU A 88 14.85 4.15 2.63
CA LEU A 88 15.48 3.63 3.85
C LEU A 88 17.00 3.68 3.73
N PHE A 89 17.55 3.05 2.70
CA PHE A 89 18.99 2.95 2.49
C PHE A 89 19.62 4.31 2.19
N ARG A 90 18.94 5.14 1.38
CA ARG A 90 19.40 6.50 1.07
C ARG A 90 19.48 7.37 2.32
N ALA A 91 18.43 7.36 3.15
CA ALA A 91 18.43 8.11 4.40
C ALA A 91 19.53 7.60 5.35
N LEU A 92 19.66 6.28 5.49
CA LEU A 92 20.69 5.65 6.32
C LEU A 92 22.10 6.09 5.92
N HIS A 93 22.47 6.02 4.64
CA HIS A 93 23.82 6.40 4.19
C HIS A 93 24.06 7.92 4.15
N ILE A 94 23.02 8.74 4.16
CA ILE A 94 23.17 10.19 4.33
C ILE A 94 23.49 10.52 5.79
N THR A 95 22.74 9.92 6.71
CA THR A 95 22.89 10.15 8.16
C THR A 95 24.14 9.47 8.70
N ASN A 96 24.46 8.28 8.20
CA ASN A 96 25.61 7.48 8.60
C ASN A 96 26.33 6.89 7.36
N PRO A 97 27.20 7.68 6.69
CA PRO A 97 27.89 7.25 5.47
C PRO A 97 28.78 6.01 5.64
N SER A 98 29.28 5.76 6.85
CA SER A 98 30.14 4.63 7.20
C SER A 98 29.39 3.42 7.77
N PHE A 99 28.05 3.42 7.73
CA PHE A 99 27.27 2.31 8.28
C PHE A 99 27.54 1.01 7.52
N ASP A 100 27.89 -0.05 8.25
CA ASP A 100 28.16 -1.36 7.68
C ASP A 100 26.88 -2.20 7.59
N LEU A 101 26.40 -2.43 6.37
CA LEU A 101 25.24 -3.27 6.11
C LEU A 101 25.53 -4.78 6.24
N ARG A 102 26.80 -5.19 6.23
CA ARG A 102 27.19 -6.62 6.23
C ARG A 102 26.98 -7.29 7.58
N SER A 103 26.90 -6.51 8.66
CA SER A 103 26.56 -7.00 10.00
C SER A 103 25.06 -7.13 10.23
N ILE A 104 24.22 -6.83 9.24
CA ILE A 104 22.77 -6.88 9.34
C ILE A 104 22.24 -8.15 8.71
N ASP A 105 21.40 -8.87 9.45
CA ASP A 105 20.81 -10.13 9.01
C ASP A 105 19.48 -9.89 8.30
N VAL A 106 18.65 -8.96 8.80
CA VAL A 106 17.31 -8.69 8.26
C VAL A 106 17.04 -7.19 8.15
N VAL A 107 16.62 -6.74 6.98
CA VAL A 107 16.04 -5.39 6.75
C VAL A 107 14.57 -5.54 6.43
N THR A 108 13.69 -4.88 7.18
CA THR A 108 12.24 -5.07 7.02
C THR A 108 11.42 -3.84 7.45
N ASP A 109 10.14 -3.88 7.15
CA ASP A 109 9.13 -2.96 7.69
C ASP A 109 8.47 -3.56 8.94
N ARG A 110 8.04 -2.70 9.87
CA ARG A 110 7.26 -3.08 11.06
C ARG A 110 6.02 -3.92 10.69
N ASN A 111 5.36 -3.58 9.57
CA ASN A 111 4.18 -4.29 9.07
C ASN A 111 4.46 -5.77 8.76
N ASN A 112 5.62 -6.10 8.19
CA ASN A 112 5.98 -7.48 7.87
C ASN A 112 6.17 -8.31 9.15
N ILE A 113 6.82 -7.75 10.17
CA ILE A 113 6.99 -8.43 11.48
C ILE A 113 5.62 -8.64 12.13
N ARG A 114 4.72 -7.65 12.09
CA ARG A 114 3.34 -7.79 12.59
C ARG A 114 2.60 -8.93 11.89
N LYS A 115 2.65 -9.00 10.55
CA LYS A 115 2.03 -10.09 9.76
C LYS A 115 2.58 -11.46 10.13
N LEU A 116 3.90 -11.58 10.30
CA LEU A 116 4.55 -12.82 10.74
C LEU A 116 4.17 -13.21 12.17
N LEU A 117 4.06 -12.23 13.08
CA LEU A 117 3.61 -12.47 14.44
C LEU A 117 2.14 -12.91 14.48
N SER A 118 1.27 -12.30 13.67
CA SER A 118 -0.12 -12.76 13.52
C SER A 118 -0.20 -14.14 12.86
N PHE A 119 0.75 -14.51 11.99
CA PHE A 119 0.92 -15.89 11.53
C PHE A 119 1.42 -16.82 12.64
N VAL A 120 2.14 -16.37 13.65
CA VAL A 120 2.47 -17.22 14.81
C VAL A 120 1.24 -17.39 15.72
N ASN A 121 0.59 -16.29 16.06
CA ASN A 121 -0.59 -16.26 16.92
C ASN A 121 -1.68 -15.36 16.32
N PRO A 122 -2.74 -15.94 15.71
CA PRO A 122 -3.81 -15.17 15.08
C PRO A 122 -4.62 -14.35 16.07
N GLY A 123 -4.62 -14.73 17.35
CA GLY A 123 -5.32 -14.03 18.42
C GLY A 123 -4.70 -12.68 18.80
N LEU A 124 -3.47 -12.40 18.33
CA LEU A 124 -2.84 -11.08 18.46
C LEU A 124 -3.32 -10.07 17.41
N SER A 125 -4.14 -10.51 16.45
CA SER A 125 -4.76 -9.65 15.44
C SER A 125 -6.26 -9.53 15.72
N SER A 126 -6.73 -8.30 15.92
CA SER A 126 -8.14 -8.00 16.16
C SER A 126 -9.06 -8.42 15.01
N ASN A 127 -8.56 -8.40 13.78
CA ASN A 127 -9.31 -8.69 12.54
C ASN A 127 -9.00 -10.08 11.94
N GLY A 128 -8.34 -10.96 12.71
CA GLY A 128 -7.85 -12.23 12.20
C GLY A 128 -6.64 -12.06 11.26
N LEU A 129 -6.24 -13.15 10.59
CA LEU A 129 -5.09 -13.16 9.71
C LEU A 129 -5.52 -13.12 8.24
N GLU A 130 -5.44 -11.95 7.63
CA GLU A 130 -5.69 -11.77 6.20
C GLU A 130 -4.54 -12.37 5.35
N PRO A 131 -4.81 -12.78 4.10
CA PRO A 131 -3.75 -13.13 3.16
C PRO A 131 -2.77 -11.98 3.01
N PHE A 132 -1.47 -12.28 3.07
CA PHE A 132 -0.43 -11.28 2.87
C PHE A 132 0.70 -11.81 2.01
N THR A 133 1.43 -10.87 1.38
CA THR A 133 2.59 -11.15 0.54
C THR A 133 3.78 -10.34 1.03
N ILE A 134 4.96 -10.98 1.07
CA ILE A 134 6.23 -10.35 1.39
C ILE A 134 7.23 -10.73 0.31
N GLY A 135 7.77 -9.74 -0.39
CA GLY A 135 8.92 -9.94 -1.27
C GLY A 135 10.16 -10.17 -0.42
N ILE A 136 10.98 -11.16 -0.76
CA ILE A 136 12.24 -11.47 -0.07
C ILE A 136 13.38 -11.46 -1.08
N GLU A 137 14.45 -10.75 -0.77
CA GLU A 137 15.70 -10.79 -1.54
C GLU A 137 16.88 -11.04 -0.60
N VAL A 138 17.75 -11.98 -0.95
CA VAL A 138 18.97 -12.26 -0.19
C VAL A 138 20.18 -11.64 -0.89
N ILE A 139 20.83 -10.69 -0.22
CA ILE A 139 22.06 -10.03 -0.66
C ILE A 139 23.18 -10.47 0.26
N LYS A 140 24.07 -11.35 -0.23
CA LYS A 140 25.10 -12.01 0.58
C LYS A 140 24.47 -12.69 1.81
N ASN A 141 24.66 -12.11 3.00
CA ASN A 141 24.15 -12.62 4.26
C ASN A 141 22.87 -11.91 4.75
N THR A 142 22.53 -10.77 4.16
CA THR A 142 21.38 -9.94 4.56
C THR A 142 20.14 -10.33 3.76
N ALA A 143 19.02 -10.57 4.43
CA ALA A 143 17.72 -10.68 3.79
C ALA A 143 16.95 -9.37 3.88
N ILE A 144 16.37 -8.95 2.76
CA ILE A 144 15.52 -7.77 2.66
C ILE A 144 14.08 -8.23 2.47
N PHE A 145 13.19 -7.81 3.36
CA PHE A 145 11.76 -8.09 3.31
C PHE A 145 11.01 -6.83 2.87
N CYS A 146 10.43 -6.86 1.68
CA CYS A 146 9.62 -5.79 1.13
C CYS A 146 8.13 -6.10 1.33
N ARG A 147 7.42 -5.16 1.95
CA ARG A 147 5.95 -5.21 2.07
C ARG A 147 5.32 -5.18 0.67
N GLU A 148 4.48 -6.16 0.35
CA GLU A 148 3.63 -6.13 -0.83
C GLU A 148 2.17 -6.00 -0.42
N GLU A 149 1.50 -4.97 -0.94
CA GLU A 149 0.09 -4.71 -0.68
C GLU A 149 -0.72 -4.79 -1.97
N THR A 150 -1.95 -5.29 -1.88
CA THR A 150 -2.90 -5.31 -3.02
C THR A 150 -3.31 -3.90 -3.44
N LYS A 151 -3.25 -2.95 -2.51
CA LYS A 151 -3.48 -1.52 -2.71
C LYS A 151 -2.46 -0.73 -1.91
N THR A 152 -1.85 0.28 -2.52
CA THR A 152 -0.88 1.14 -1.84
C THR A 152 -1.51 2.42 -1.27
N HIS A 153 -2.73 2.74 -1.69
CA HIS A 153 -3.52 3.88 -1.24
C HIS A 153 -5.02 3.61 -1.43
N GLU A 154 -5.84 4.36 -0.71
CA GLU A 154 -7.29 4.43 -0.90
C GLU A 154 -7.77 5.89 -0.94
N PHE A 155 -8.95 6.11 -1.51
CA PHE A 155 -9.57 7.43 -1.52
C PHE A 155 -10.87 7.37 -0.74
N ILE A 156 -10.96 8.12 0.35
CA ILE A 156 -12.14 8.20 1.20
C ILE A 156 -13.05 9.29 0.64
N GLY A 157 -14.21 8.88 0.12
CA GLY A 157 -15.20 9.81 -0.44
C GLY A 157 -15.86 10.69 0.63
N LEU A 158 -16.44 11.83 0.21
CA LEU A 158 -17.11 12.78 1.12
C LEU A 158 -18.29 12.18 1.92
N HIS A 159 -18.87 11.09 1.45
CA HIS A 159 -19.98 10.38 2.10
C HIS A 159 -19.55 9.05 2.71
N GLU A 160 -18.29 8.66 2.56
CA GLU A 160 -17.72 7.47 3.17
C GLU A 160 -17.21 7.83 4.58
N PHE A 161 -17.40 6.93 5.53
CA PHE A 161 -16.88 7.11 6.87
C PHE A 161 -15.89 5.99 7.17
N LYS A 162 -14.64 6.39 7.42
CA LYS A 162 -13.56 5.50 7.87
C LYS A 162 -13.09 5.82 9.28
N GLY A 163 -13.25 7.06 9.71
CA GLY A 163 -12.81 7.50 11.01
C GLY A 163 -12.56 9.00 11.06
N PHE A 164 -11.78 9.38 12.06
CA PHE A 164 -11.33 10.74 12.34
C PHE A 164 -9.83 10.80 12.62
N GLY A 165 -9.09 9.71 12.35
CA GLY A 165 -7.70 9.52 12.78
C GLY A 165 -6.76 10.51 12.12
N HIS A 166 -6.84 10.62 10.79
CA HIS A 166 -5.97 11.52 10.04
C HIS A 166 -6.28 12.99 10.30
N GLU A 167 -7.56 13.36 10.39
CA GLU A 167 -7.94 14.72 10.77
C GLU A 167 -7.61 15.03 12.24
N PHE A 168 -7.59 14.02 13.11
CA PHE A 168 -7.11 14.15 14.48
C PHE A 168 -5.61 14.43 14.53
N GLU A 169 -4.79 13.63 13.86
CA GLU A 169 -3.34 13.86 13.78
C GLU A 169 -3.03 15.27 13.27
N LYS A 170 -3.66 15.71 12.18
CA LYS A 170 -3.50 17.07 11.63
C LYS A 170 -3.88 18.17 12.64
N ALA A 171 -4.88 17.94 13.48
CA ALA A 171 -5.38 18.93 14.43
C ALA A 171 -4.61 18.95 15.76
N TYR A 172 -3.97 17.85 16.13
CA TYR A 172 -3.29 17.64 17.43
C TYR A 172 -1.76 17.60 17.32
N THR A 173 -1.21 17.65 16.10
CA THR A 173 0.23 17.73 15.86
C THR A 173 0.59 18.91 14.96
N LYS A 174 1.85 19.33 15.00
CA LYS A 174 2.42 20.35 14.12
C LYS A 174 3.60 19.77 13.36
N SER A 175 3.49 19.71 12.04
CA SER A 175 4.61 19.28 11.21
C SER A 175 5.80 20.25 11.35
N ARG A 176 7.00 19.67 11.38
CA ARG A 176 8.29 20.37 11.48
C ARG A 176 9.01 20.46 10.14
N VAL A 177 8.46 19.81 9.11
CA VAL A 177 9.05 19.69 7.77
C VAL A 177 8.05 20.18 6.74
N THR A 178 8.48 21.02 5.82
CA THR A 178 7.60 21.66 4.84
C THR A 178 7.13 20.65 3.78
N GLY A 179 5.81 20.48 3.66
CA GLY A 179 5.19 19.57 2.70
C GLY A 179 5.20 18.11 3.14
N ASP A 180 5.44 17.84 4.43
CA ASP A 180 5.36 16.51 5.03
C ASP A 180 4.01 15.83 4.81
N THR A 181 4.07 14.52 4.56
CA THR A 181 2.89 13.65 4.39
C THR A 181 3.02 12.34 5.15
N GLY A 182 4.07 12.15 5.94
CA GLY A 182 4.34 10.91 6.66
C GLY A 182 5.82 10.80 7.02
N HIS A 183 6.09 10.49 8.29
CA HIS A 183 7.43 10.38 8.84
C HIS A 183 7.80 8.92 9.12
N HIS A 184 8.94 8.47 8.58
CA HIS A 184 9.43 7.10 8.70
C HIS A 184 10.74 7.09 9.48
N ARG A 185 10.78 6.32 10.58
CA ARG A 185 11.99 6.06 11.35
C ARG A 185 12.63 4.75 10.92
N ILE A 186 13.95 4.71 11.06
CA ILE A 186 14.79 3.55 10.81
C ILE A 186 15.56 3.27 12.10
N ILE A 187 15.26 2.14 12.71
CA ILE A 187 15.88 1.67 13.95
C ILE A 187 16.60 0.36 13.70
N ALA A 188 17.61 0.08 14.52
CA ALA A 188 18.24 -1.22 14.60
C ALA A 188 18.07 -1.79 15.99
N TYR A 189 17.98 -3.12 16.07
CA TYR A 189 17.97 -3.86 17.32
C TYR A 189 18.36 -5.31 17.08
N ARG A 190 18.67 -6.03 18.17
CA ARG A 190 18.84 -7.48 18.17
C ARG A 190 17.55 -8.15 18.60
N PHE A 191 17.13 -9.15 17.85
CA PHE A 191 16.02 -10.03 18.19
C PHE A 191 16.29 -11.41 17.62
N GLY A 192 16.06 -12.44 18.40
CA GLY A 192 16.14 -13.78 17.87
C GLY A 192 17.55 -14.20 17.38
N ASP A 193 18.62 -13.71 18.05
CA ASP A 193 20.04 -13.78 17.64
C ASP A 193 20.41 -13.09 16.32
N LEU A 194 19.46 -12.38 15.70
CA LEU A 194 19.64 -11.68 14.44
C LEU A 194 19.72 -10.16 14.69
N ASN A 195 20.50 -9.48 13.86
CA ASN A 195 20.57 -8.03 13.80
C ASN A 195 19.54 -7.51 12.79
N PHE A 196 18.58 -6.71 13.25
CA PHE A 196 17.53 -6.13 12.44
C PHE A 196 17.81 -4.67 12.12
N ILE A 197 17.40 -4.26 10.92
CA ILE A 197 16.97 -2.88 10.61
C ILE A 197 15.47 -2.92 10.36
N VAL A 198 14.73 -2.06 11.09
CA VAL A 198 13.28 -1.94 10.96
C VAL A 198 12.90 -0.51 10.62
N ARG A 199 12.11 -0.36 9.55
CA ARG A 199 11.43 0.89 9.22
C ARG A 199 10.00 0.89 9.73
N HIS A 200 9.56 2.02 10.28
CA HIS A 200 8.17 2.23 10.68
C HIS A 200 7.75 3.69 10.55
N GLU A 201 6.47 3.94 10.32
CA GLU A 201 5.89 5.27 10.46
C GLU A 201 5.84 5.70 11.93
N THR A 202 5.95 6.99 12.20
CA THR A 202 5.85 7.58 13.54
C THR A 202 4.96 8.81 13.50
N ASP A 203 3.83 8.76 14.20
CA ASP A 203 2.79 9.80 14.15
C ASP A 203 3.26 11.12 14.77
N GLY A 204 4.08 11.05 15.82
CA GLY A 204 4.58 12.26 16.45
C GLY A 204 5.62 12.07 17.55
N TYR A 205 5.92 13.17 18.23
CA TYR A 205 6.77 13.19 19.42
C TYR A 205 6.36 14.27 20.42
N VAL A 206 6.72 14.08 21.69
CA VAL A 206 6.59 15.11 22.72
C VAL A 206 7.93 15.81 22.91
N ALA A 207 7.94 17.15 22.84
CA ALA A 207 9.14 17.93 23.16
C ALA A 207 9.58 17.67 24.60
N THR A 208 10.84 17.30 24.79
CA THR A 208 11.47 17.26 26.11
C THR A 208 11.69 18.68 26.62
N THR A 209 11.63 18.90 27.93
CA THR A 209 11.74 20.21 28.59
C THR A 209 12.98 21.01 28.19
N LEU A 210 14.05 20.34 27.74
CA LEU A 210 15.28 20.95 27.20
C LEU A 210 15.08 21.66 25.85
N GLN A 211 14.09 21.25 25.04
CA GLN A 211 13.73 21.90 23.76
C GLN A 211 12.66 22.99 23.93
N ALA A 212 11.91 22.98 25.04
CA ALA A 212 10.95 24.04 25.36
C ALA A 212 11.66 25.34 25.78
N SER A 213 12.82 25.22 26.44
CA SER A 213 13.66 26.35 26.87
C SER A 213 14.42 27.06 25.75
N SER A 214 14.58 26.47 24.55
CA SER A 214 15.16 27.20 23.40
C SER A 214 14.25 28.28 22.80
N SER A 215 13.06 28.50 23.40
CA SER A 215 12.21 29.67 23.11
C SER A 215 12.39 30.82 24.11
N LYS A 216 13.25 30.69 25.14
CA LYS A 216 13.68 31.77 26.02
C LYS A 216 15.13 31.51 26.48
N GLY A 217 16.08 32.27 25.94
CA GLY A 217 17.50 32.18 26.33
C GLY A 217 17.72 32.25 27.85
N PRO A 218 18.81 31.64 28.33
CA PRO A 218 19.99 32.46 28.61
C PRO A 218 21.30 31.88 28.07
N GLU A 219 22.25 32.79 27.91
CA GLU A 219 23.65 32.61 27.52
C GLU A 219 24.35 31.56 28.41
N TYR A 220 24.92 30.51 27.78
CA TYR A 220 26.29 30.00 27.97
C TYR A 220 26.43 28.68 27.18
N ASP A 221 26.72 28.79 25.88
CA ASP A 221 27.73 27.99 25.13
C ASP A 221 27.73 28.47 23.66
N GLY A 222 28.06 29.75 23.48
CA GLY A 222 27.87 30.49 22.23
C GLY A 222 28.94 30.22 21.16
N LEU A 223 29.93 29.36 21.38
CA LEU A 223 31.06 29.24 20.44
C LEU A 223 30.88 28.11 19.41
N SER A 224 30.22 27.02 19.77
CA SER A 224 29.99 25.90 18.85
C SER A 224 28.88 26.21 17.82
N GLY A 225 27.84 26.96 18.23
CA GLY A 225 26.77 27.41 17.34
C GLY A 225 27.18 28.53 16.37
N MET A 226 28.12 29.38 16.76
CA MET A 226 28.58 30.48 15.90
C MET A 226 29.44 30.00 14.72
N LEU A 227 30.23 28.92 14.89
CA LEU A 227 30.97 28.30 13.78
C LEU A 227 30.04 27.66 12.73
N ALA A 228 28.91 27.09 13.15
CA ALA A 228 27.89 26.59 12.23
C ALA A 228 27.19 27.72 11.45
N SER A 229 27.05 28.91 12.06
CA SER A 229 26.40 30.08 11.46
C SER A 229 27.26 30.86 10.45
N LEU A 230 28.57 30.59 10.40
CA LEU A 230 29.53 31.28 9.51
C LEU A 230 29.67 30.62 8.13
N SER A 231 29.02 29.48 7.87
CA SER A 231 28.90 28.93 6.51
C SER A 231 27.76 29.59 5.75
N LEU A 232 27.98 30.84 5.33
CA LEU A 232 27.10 31.58 4.44
C LEU A 232 27.33 31.14 2.98
N SER A 233 26.69 30.02 2.61
CA SER A 233 26.28 29.76 1.23
C SER A 233 24.76 29.82 1.19
N PRO A 234 24.13 30.42 0.18
CA PRO A 234 22.67 30.50 0.12
C PRO A 234 22.10 29.08 -0.03
N ASN A 235 21.52 28.54 1.04
CA ASN A 235 20.74 27.30 0.99
C ASN A 235 19.38 27.57 0.32
N THR A 236 19.39 27.87 -0.98
CA THR A 236 18.33 27.36 -1.85
C THR A 236 18.37 25.84 -1.70
N GLY A 237 17.33 25.24 -1.13
CA GLY A 237 17.28 23.81 -0.80
C GLY A 237 17.82 22.95 -1.94
N LEU A 238 19.09 22.54 -1.83
CA LEU A 238 19.74 21.73 -2.83
C LEU A 238 19.10 20.35 -2.78
N SER A 239 18.20 20.10 -3.72
CA SER A 239 17.76 18.77 -4.09
C SER A 239 18.98 18.04 -4.63
N VAL A 240 19.59 17.18 -3.82
CA VAL A 240 20.59 16.26 -4.33
C VAL A 240 19.84 15.24 -5.17
N ALA A 241 20.10 15.22 -6.48
CA ALA A 241 19.69 14.10 -7.31
C ALA A 241 20.42 12.87 -6.76
N THR A 242 19.68 11.81 -6.45
CA THR A 242 20.27 10.49 -6.27
C THR A 242 20.93 10.07 -7.59
N SER A 243 21.66 8.94 -7.59
CA SER A 243 22.34 8.42 -8.78
C SER A 243 21.49 8.57 -10.06
N ALA A 244 22.12 8.69 -11.23
CA ALA A 244 21.44 8.98 -12.50
C ALA A 244 20.28 8.01 -12.87
N GLU A 245 20.17 6.88 -12.17
CA GLU A 245 19.16 5.84 -12.35
C GLU A 245 17.96 5.94 -11.39
N SER A 246 18.03 6.74 -10.33
CA SER A 246 16.97 6.85 -9.33
C SER A 246 16.07 8.09 -9.53
N LYS A 247 14.75 7.87 -9.42
CA LYS A 247 13.72 8.92 -9.48
C LYS A 247 13.55 9.67 -8.15
N LEU A 248 14.17 9.19 -7.08
CA LEU A 248 13.99 9.69 -5.72
C LEU A 248 14.83 10.96 -5.49
N ARG A 249 14.21 12.06 -5.09
CA ARG A 249 14.90 13.30 -4.73
C ARG A 249 15.06 13.41 -3.23
N ILE A 250 16.17 13.99 -2.79
CA ILE A 250 16.47 14.14 -1.36
C ILE A 250 16.68 15.60 -1.02
N ARG A 251 15.95 16.06 0.00
CA ARG A 251 16.11 17.36 0.65
C ARG A 251 16.75 17.16 2.01
N LYS A 252 17.68 18.04 2.39
CA LYS A 252 18.22 18.08 3.74
C LYS A 252 17.37 19.03 4.58
N GLU A 253 16.46 18.48 5.38
CA GLU A 253 15.51 19.22 6.24
C GLU A 253 15.06 18.32 7.39
N GLY A 254 14.70 18.93 8.53
CA GLY A 254 14.22 18.25 9.73
C GLY A 254 15.27 18.15 10.84
N GLU A 255 14.90 17.45 11.91
CA GLU A 255 15.69 17.29 13.13
C GLU A 255 15.59 15.86 13.68
N VAL A 256 16.70 15.35 14.22
CA VAL A 256 16.71 14.02 14.83
C VAL A 256 15.97 14.07 16.16
N VAL A 257 14.88 13.31 16.25
CA VAL A 257 14.06 13.20 17.47
C VAL A 257 14.47 11.96 18.28
N PRO A 258 14.69 12.07 19.61
CA PRO A 258 15.01 10.92 20.47
C PRO A 258 13.91 9.86 20.50
N LEU A 259 14.30 8.58 20.48
CA LEU A 259 13.36 7.45 20.49
C LEU A 259 12.44 7.45 21.71
N HIS A 260 12.94 7.82 22.90
CA HIS A 260 12.12 7.87 24.12
C HIS A 260 11.00 8.94 24.07
N SER A 261 11.02 9.84 23.09
CA SER A 261 10.08 10.94 22.97
C SER A 261 8.96 10.70 21.95
N THR A 262 9.08 9.66 21.11
CA THR A 262 8.12 9.35 20.06
C THR A 262 6.83 8.79 20.61
N LEU A 263 5.73 9.02 19.90
CA LEU A 263 4.40 8.54 20.26
C LEU A 263 3.67 7.94 19.07
N GLU A 264 2.73 7.06 19.39
CA GLU A 264 1.68 6.56 18.50
C GLU A 264 0.35 7.18 18.91
N VAL A 265 -0.52 7.50 17.93
CA VAL A 265 -1.87 8.01 18.15
C VAL A 265 -2.89 6.97 17.70
N LYS A 266 -3.88 6.68 18.56
CA LYS A 266 -5.03 5.85 18.18
C LYS A 266 -6.33 6.56 18.55
N THR A 267 -7.23 6.68 17.58
CA THR A 267 -8.57 7.24 17.80
C THR A 267 -9.62 6.13 17.90
N ARG A 268 -10.55 6.21 18.86
CA ARG A 268 -11.69 5.28 18.98
C ARG A 268 -12.98 5.99 19.38
N VAL A 269 -14.12 5.38 19.07
CA VAL A 269 -15.40 5.76 19.67
C VAL A 269 -15.34 5.51 21.19
N PHE A 270 -15.90 6.41 21.98
CA PHE A 270 -15.72 6.42 23.45
C PHE A 270 -16.14 5.13 24.18
N HIS A 271 -17.10 4.38 23.62
CA HIS A 271 -17.62 3.15 24.23
C HIS A 271 -16.82 1.90 23.83
N LYS A 272 -15.86 2.01 22.89
CA LYS A 272 -14.92 0.94 22.54
C LYS A 272 -13.53 1.32 23.01
N ARG A 273 -13.23 0.97 24.26
CA ARG A 273 -11.90 1.20 24.83
C ARG A 273 -10.86 0.34 24.13
N LEU A 274 -9.67 0.90 23.95
CA LEU A 274 -8.55 0.22 23.31
C LEU A 274 -7.66 -0.40 24.39
N GLU A 275 -7.56 -1.72 24.41
CA GLU A 275 -6.71 -2.42 25.37
C GLU A 275 -5.25 -2.38 24.92
N ILE A 276 -4.33 -2.38 25.89
CA ILE A 276 -2.90 -2.30 25.56
C ILE A 276 -2.44 -3.48 24.70
N ARG A 277 -3.02 -4.67 24.92
CA ARG A 277 -2.68 -5.90 24.19
C ARG A 277 -2.95 -5.78 22.68
N ASP A 278 -3.89 -4.92 22.27
CA ASP A 278 -4.30 -4.77 20.88
C ASP A 278 -3.29 -3.91 20.09
N VAL A 279 -2.57 -3.02 20.78
CA VAL A 279 -1.56 -2.12 20.19
C VAL A 279 -0.12 -2.49 20.53
N ALA A 280 0.09 -3.25 21.61
CA ALA A 280 1.41 -3.64 22.08
C ALA A 280 2.27 -4.34 21.03
N PRO A 281 1.76 -5.23 20.16
CA PRO A 281 2.57 -5.81 19.09
C PRO A 281 3.18 -4.75 18.17
N GLN A 282 2.40 -3.72 17.83
CA GLN A 282 2.87 -2.62 16.98
C GLN A 282 3.95 -1.81 17.69
N LEU A 283 3.68 -1.39 18.93
CA LEU A 283 4.59 -0.56 19.73
C LEU A 283 5.88 -1.30 20.11
N TRP A 284 5.79 -2.61 20.32
CA TRP A 284 6.94 -3.48 20.57
C TRP A 284 7.86 -3.55 19.36
N VAL A 285 7.34 -3.77 18.15
CA VAL A 285 8.19 -3.82 16.95
C VAL A 285 8.84 -2.46 16.66
N SER A 286 8.10 -1.35 16.84
CA SER A 286 8.64 0.00 16.59
C SER A 286 9.45 0.57 17.75
N GLN A 287 9.42 -0.09 18.92
CA GLN A 287 9.99 0.43 20.16
C GLN A 287 9.47 1.85 20.49
N THR A 288 8.17 2.09 20.25
CA THR A 288 7.51 3.38 20.52
C THR A 288 6.98 3.39 21.96
N PRO A 289 7.51 4.25 22.85
CA PRO A 289 7.22 4.16 24.29
C PRO A 289 5.95 4.89 24.70
N LYS A 290 5.46 5.85 23.90
CA LYS A 290 4.30 6.66 24.25
C LYS A 290 3.10 6.36 23.37
N LEU A 291 1.92 6.40 23.96
CA LEU A 291 0.65 6.16 23.28
C LEU A 291 -0.33 7.27 23.64
N VAL A 292 -1.04 7.79 22.64
CA VAL A 292 -2.18 8.68 22.83
C VAL A 292 -3.43 7.93 22.43
N ARG A 293 -4.34 7.73 23.40
CA ARG A 293 -5.67 7.16 23.16
C ARG A 293 -6.73 8.25 23.14
N ALA A 294 -7.11 8.65 21.93
CA ALA A 294 -8.07 9.71 21.71
C ALA A 294 -9.49 9.16 21.49
N TYR A 295 -10.38 9.44 22.43
CA TYR A 295 -11.75 8.94 22.39
C TYR A 295 -12.74 10.02 21.92
N HIS A 296 -13.67 9.66 21.04
CA HIS A 296 -14.66 10.62 20.51
C HIS A 296 -16.12 10.18 20.65
N ARG A 297 -17.00 11.19 20.64
CA ARG A 297 -18.45 11.06 20.39
C ARG A 297 -18.77 11.78 19.09
N ASN A 298 -19.05 11.05 18.02
CA ASN A 298 -19.33 11.60 16.69
C ASN A 298 -18.29 12.61 16.18
N GLY A 299 -17.00 12.37 16.47
CA GLY A 299 -15.89 13.26 16.09
C GLY A 299 -15.61 14.41 17.06
N THR A 300 -16.39 14.57 18.14
CA THR A 300 -15.99 15.42 19.27
C THR A 300 -15.03 14.64 20.16
N PHE A 301 -13.78 15.08 20.18
CA PHE A 301 -12.71 14.54 21.04
C PHE A 301 -12.60 15.36 22.32
N GLN A 302 -12.36 14.67 23.43
CA GLN A 302 -11.87 15.29 24.66
C GLN A 302 -10.35 15.44 24.59
N GLU A 303 -9.78 16.23 25.50
CA GLU A 303 -8.33 16.33 25.65
C GLU A 303 -7.75 14.96 26.02
N PRO A 304 -6.92 14.34 25.17
CA PRO A 304 -6.36 13.03 25.44
C PRO A 304 -5.03 13.16 26.16
N GLU A 305 -4.72 12.14 26.96
CA GLU A 305 -3.46 12.05 27.68
C GLU A 305 -2.38 11.40 26.81
N VAL A 306 -1.14 11.82 27.02
CA VAL A 306 0.03 11.11 26.51
C VAL A 306 0.47 10.11 27.57
N GLU A 307 0.28 8.84 27.31
CA GLU A 307 0.61 7.75 28.22
C GLU A 307 2.04 7.25 27.93
N ASP A 308 2.87 7.10 28.96
CA ASP A 308 4.08 6.28 28.85
C ASP A 308 3.71 4.82 29.08
N VAL A 309 3.83 4.01 28.04
CA VAL A 309 3.41 2.60 28.03
C VAL A 309 4.61 1.65 27.93
N ALA A 310 5.84 2.13 28.13
CA ALA A 310 7.05 1.31 27.99
C ALA A 310 7.05 0.09 28.93
N ASP A 311 6.60 0.26 30.18
CA ASP A 311 6.43 -0.86 31.12
C ASP A 311 5.36 -1.85 30.69
N ALA A 312 4.26 -1.36 30.12
CA ALA A 312 3.19 -2.21 29.64
C ALA A 312 3.61 -3.03 28.41
N ILE A 313 4.44 -2.45 27.53
CA ILE A 313 5.07 -3.16 26.40
C ILE A 313 6.02 -4.24 26.91
N ARG A 314 6.87 -3.94 27.91
CA ARG A 314 7.76 -4.93 28.54
C ARG A 314 6.98 -6.09 29.15
N LYS A 315 5.90 -5.77 29.86
CA LYS A 315 5.01 -6.79 30.43
C LYS A 315 4.37 -7.65 29.33
N TRP A 316 3.88 -7.02 28.26
CA TRP A 316 3.33 -7.75 27.12
C TRP A 316 4.37 -8.67 26.46
N GLU A 317 5.63 -8.25 26.32
CA GLU A 317 6.72 -9.09 25.81
C GLU A 317 6.92 -10.33 26.67
N GLN A 318 6.96 -10.17 28.01
CA GLN A 318 7.08 -11.28 28.96
C GLN A 318 5.89 -12.23 28.88
N ASP A 319 4.67 -11.69 28.86
CA ASP A 319 3.44 -12.48 28.81
C ASP A 319 3.30 -13.24 27.47
N ASN A 320 3.93 -12.77 26.38
CA ASN A 320 3.91 -13.38 25.05
C ASN A 320 5.22 -14.07 24.64
N HIS A 321 6.12 -14.34 25.60
CA HIS A 321 7.46 -14.89 25.34
C HIS A 321 7.46 -16.16 24.48
N GLY A 322 6.46 -17.04 24.68
CA GLY A 322 6.30 -18.26 23.91
C GLY A 322 6.10 -18.01 22.41
N ASP A 323 5.27 -17.02 22.07
CA ASP A 323 4.99 -16.65 20.68
C ASP A 323 6.17 -15.89 20.06
N LEU A 324 6.87 -15.06 20.84
CA LEU A 324 8.07 -14.38 20.35
C LEU A 324 9.21 -15.35 20.02
N ARG A 325 9.37 -16.45 20.78
CA ARG A 325 10.30 -17.52 20.41
C ARG A 325 9.92 -18.19 19.08
N LYS A 326 8.63 -18.47 18.87
CA LYS A 326 8.13 -19.01 17.60
C LYS A 326 8.33 -18.03 16.45
N LEU A 327 8.18 -16.72 16.68
CA LEU A 327 8.47 -15.68 15.69
C LEU A 327 9.96 -15.67 15.30
N ALA A 328 10.87 -15.68 16.28
CA ALA A 328 12.31 -15.75 16.01
C ALA A 328 12.67 -17.00 15.19
N ALA A 329 12.10 -18.13 15.55
CA ALA A 329 12.25 -19.38 14.82
C ALA A 329 11.70 -19.32 13.38
N LEU A 330 10.50 -18.78 13.21
CA LEU A 330 9.87 -18.61 11.91
C LEU A 330 10.74 -17.77 10.98
N ILE A 331 11.26 -16.64 11.48
CA ILE A 331 12.16 -15.78 10.71
C ILE A 331 13.42 -16.57 10.32
N ASN A 332 14.06 -17.29 11.25
CA ASN A 332 15.22 -18.13 10.94
C ASN A 332 14.92 -19.21 9.88
N LYS A 333 13.74 -19.84 9.94
CA LYS A 333 13.30 -20.81 8.93
C LYS A 333 13.13 -20.16 7.56
N ILE A 334 12.49 -18.99 7.51
CA ILE A 334 12.36 -18.19 6.28
C ILE A 334 13.74 -17.86 5.72
N LEU A 335 14.70 -17.45 6.56
CA LEU A 335 16.06 -17.13 6.13
C LEU A 335 16.80 -18.36 5.57
N SER A 336 16.68 -19.54 6.21
CA SER A 336 17.27 -20.78 5.71
C SER A 336 16.74 -21.12 4.32
N VAL A 337 15.40 -21.15 4.18
CA VAL A 337 14.72 -21.41 2.92
C VAL A 337 15.12 -20.39 1.85
N ALA A 338 15.22 -19.11 2.23
CA ALA A 338 15.58 -18.05 1.30
C ALA A 338 17.02 -18.17 0.80
N LYS A 339 17.96 -18.54 1.70
CA LYS A 339 19.37 -18.78 1.36
C LYS A 339 19.54 -20.02 0.48
N GLU A 340 18.79 -21.09 0.74
CA GLU A 340 18.82 -22.33 -0.04
C GLU A 340 18.32 -22.12 -1.47
N LEU A 341 17.23 -21.37 -1.65
CA LEU A 341 16.65 -21.12 -2.97
C LEU A 341 17.39 -20.01 -3.73
N GLY A 342 17.91 -19.01 -3.03
CA GLY A 342 18.71 -17.89 -3.55
C GLY A 342 17.97 -16.94 -4.50
N GLY A 343 18.45 -15.70 -4.58
CA GLY A 343 17.88 -14.66 -5.46
C GLY A 343 16.59 -14.04 -4.90
N SER A 344 15.74 -13.54 -5.81
CA SER A 344 14.47 -12.89 -5.45
C SER A 344 13.34 -13.90 -5.30
N MET A 345 12.52 -13.68 -4.27
CA MET A 345 11.51 -14.62 -3.82
C MET A 345 10.26 -13.88 -3.38
N VAL A 346 9.14 -14.58 -3.36
CA VAL A 346 7.89 -14.07 -2.79
C VAL A 346 7.35 -15.09 -1.83
N MET A 347 7.05 -14.64 -0.61
CA MET A 347 6.38 -15.42 0.41
C MET A 347 4.93 -14.96 0.51
N ARG A 348 4.00 -15.91 0.44
CA ARG A 348 2.56 -15.66 0.56
C ARG A 348 1.97 -16.49 1.69
N TYR A 349 1.07 -15.89 2.46
CA TYR A 349 0.24 -16.65 3.37
C TYR A 349 -0.97 -17.22 2.62
N ASP A 350 -1.04 -18.56 2.58
CA ASP A 350 -2.17 -19.32 2.05
C ASP A 350 -3.14 -19.63 3.20
N THR A 351 -4.28 -18.94 3.22
CA THR A 351 -5.32 -19.09 4.24
C THR A 351 -6.03 -20.45 4.18
N MET A 352 -6.05 -21.11 3.02
CA MET A 352 -6.72 -22.41 2.87
C MET A 352 -5.85 -23.53 3.43
N GLY A 353 -4.53 -23.43 3.23
CA GLY A 353 -3.55 -24.38 3.76
C GLY A 353 -3.01 -24.05 5.15
N ASP A 354 -3.33 -22.88 5.71
CA ASP A 354 -2.73 -22.30 6.93
C ASP A 354 -1.19 -22.42 6.95
N LYS A 355 -0.58 -21.96 5.86
CA LYS A 355 0.86 -22.10 5.61
C LYS A 355 1.44 -20.90 4.85
N LEU A 356 2.73 -20.67 5.04
CA LEU A 356 3.49 -19.74 4.22
C LEU A 356 4.09 -20.51 3.04
N VAL A 357 3.80 -20.06 1.83
CA VAL A 357 4.36 -20.59 0.59
C VAL A 357 5.41 -19.62 0.08
N VAL A 358 6.66 -20.07 0.05
CA VAL A 358 7.80 -19.33 -0.46
C VAL A 358 8.11 -19.81 -1.87
N SER A 359 8.10 -18.92 -2.86
CA SER A 359 8.33 -19.25 -4.26
C SER A 359 9.41 -18.36 -4.86
N LYS A 360 10.31 -18.95 -5.66
CA LYS A 360 11.30 -18.17 -6.41
C LYS A 360 10.66 -17.40 -7.56
N VAL A 361 11.04 -16.13 -7.74
CA VAL A 361 10.53 -15.27 -8.82
C VAL A 361 11.67 -14.79 -9.72
N ALA A 362 11.35 -14.48 -10.98
CA ALA A 362 12.33 -13.90 -11.89
C ALA A 362 12.78 -12.52 -11.38
N GLY A 363 14.10 -12.31 -11.37
CA GLY A 363 14.80 -11.27 -10.60
C GLY A 363 14.51 -9.83 -10.99
N LYS A 364 13.38 -9.29 -10.51
CA LYS A 364 13.22 -7.84 -10.34
C LYS A 364 14.02 -7.44 -9.10
N LYS A 365 15.03 -6.59 -9.29
CA LYS A 365 15.80 -5.98 -8.19
C LYS A 365 14.89 -5.13 -7.31
N MET A 366 15.04 -5.21 -5.99
CA MET A 366 14.28 -4.38 -5.04
C MET A 366 14.88 -2.97 -4.86
N LEU A 367 16.15 -2.80 -5.23
CA LEU A 367 16.90 -1.56 -5.06
C LEU A 367 17.53 -1.11 -6.40
N PRO A 368 17.92 0.17 -6.53
CA PRO A 368 18.83 0.61 -7.57
C PRO A 368 20.22 -0.03 -7.45
N ASP A 369 20.92 -0.17 -8.58
CA ASP A 369 22.19 -0.90 -8.70
C ASP A 369 23.29 -0.32 -7.81
N ASP A 370 23.32 1.00 -7.66
CA ASP A 370 24.33 1.66 -6.82
C ASP A 370 24.17 1.35 -5.32
N LEU A 371 22.97 0.99 -4.85
CA LEU A 371 22.78 0.58 -3.46
C LEU A 371 23.26 -0.84 -3.17
N TYR A 372 23.23 -1.75 -4.15
CA TYR A 372 23.78 -3.10 -3.96
C TYR A 372 25.29 -3.08 -3.68
N SER A 373 26.01 -2.13 -4.30
CA SER A 373 27.45 -1.95 -4.09
C SER A 373 27.83 -1.68 -2.62
N LYS A 374 26.88 -1.21 -1.80
CA LYS A 374 27.10 -0.96 -0.36
C LYS A 374 27.36 -2.23 0.45
N TRP A 375 27.05 -3.40 -0.09
CA TRP A 375 27.47 -4.68 0.49
C TRP A 375 28.86 -5.13 0.01
N ASP A 376 29.40 -4.54 -1.07
CA ASP A 376 30.68 -4.90 -1.69
C ASP A 376 31.87 -4.07 -1.19
N ASP A 377 31.61 -2.85 -0.69
CA ASP A 377 32.66 -1.96 -0.18
C ASP A 377 33.28 -2.49 1.13
N ALA A 378 34.35 -3.25 0.99
CA ALA A 378 35.41 -3.33 1.99
C ALA A 378 36.68 -2.76 1.35
N SER A 379 37.07 -1.55 1.73
CA SER A 379 38.50 -1.22 1.72
C SER A 379 39.15 -2.20 2.69
N VAL A 380 39.71 -3.26 2.11
CA VAL A 380 40.66 -4.13 2.79
C VAL A 380 41.87 -3.26 3.12
N GLU A 381 41.89 -2.69 4.32
CA GLU A 381 43.13 -2.28 4.95
C GLU A 381 43.91 -3.55 5.30
N THR A 382 44.63 -4.10 4.31
CA THR A 382 45.90 -4.77 4.56
C THR A 382 46.91 -4.18 3.58
N ALA A 383 47.71 -3.27 4.11
CA ALA A 383 48.91 -2.79 3.45
C ALA A 383 49.90 -3.95 3.32
N VAL A 384 49.99 -4.57 2.14
CA VAL A 384 51.24 -5.19 1.66
C VAL A 384 51.36 -4.97 0.15
N SER A 385 52.37 -4.20 -0.23
CA SER A 385 52.74 -3.94 -1.61
C SER A 385 53.13 -5.22 -2.37
N ARG A 386 52.65 -5.37 -3.61
CA ARG A 386 53.45 -5.55 -4.86
C ARG A 386 52.57 -6.11 -5.99
N GLN A 387 52.49 -5.40 -7.12
CA GLN A 387 51.95 -5.89 -8.41
C GLN A 387 52.99 -6.80 -9.13
N PRO A 388 52.74 -7.29 -10.37
CA PRO A 388 51.85 -8.40 -10.74
C PRO A 388 52.58 -9.45 -11.63
N ARG A 389 52.05 -10.68 -11.79
CA ARG A 389 52.34 -11.51 -12.98
C ARG A 389 51.14 -12.38 -13.36
N ILE A 390 50.62 -12.14 -14.55
CA ILE A 390 49.67 -13.00 -15.27
C ILE A 390 50.49 -14.00 -16.12
N PRO A 391 50.05 -15.25 -16.27
CA PRO A 391 50.28 -15.98 -17.52
C PRO A 391 48.98 -16.14 -18.31
N GLU A 392 49.07 -15.73 -19.57
CA GLU A 392 48.08 -15.89 -20.63
C GLU A 392 47.84 -17.37 -20.95
N THR A 393 46.60 -17.84 -20.83
CA THR A 393 46.00 -18.86 -21.73
C THR A 393 44.52 -19.07 -21.38
N SER A 394 43.63 -18.08 -21.60
CA SER A 394 42.18 -18.38 -21.72
C SER A 394 41.31 -17.28 -22.36
N LEU A 395 41.87 -16.23 -22.97
CA LEU A 395 41.08 -15.10 -23.48
C LEU A 395 40.54 -15.27 -24.92
N THR A 396 40.90 -16.33 -25.62
CA THR A 396 40.51 -16.52 -27.04
C THR A 396 39.18 -17.29 -27.20
N LYS A 397 38.77 -18.07 -26.20
CA LYS A 397 37.52 -18.85 -26.24
C LYS A 397 36.29 -18.03 -25.79
N TYR A 398 36.49 -17.06 -24.91
CA TYR A 398 35.42 -16.21 -24.35
C TYR A 398 34.96 -15.09 -25.31
N ARG A 399 35.86 -14.54 -26.14
CA ARG A 399 35.49 -13.49 -27.11
C ARG A 399 34.56 -13.99 -28.23
N ARG A 400 34.80 -15.20 -28.76
CA ARG A 400 33.94 -15.78 -29.81
C ARG A 400 32.53 -16.15 -29.32
N TYR A 401 32.37 -16.47 -28.04
CA TYR A 401 31.07 -16.74 -27.43
C TYR A 401 30.23 -15.45 -27.24
N LEU A 402 30.86 -14.35 -26.86
CA LEU A 402 30.19 -13.05 -26.68
C LEU A 402 29.75 -12.40 -28.00
N GLU A 403 30.56 -12.51 -29.06
CA GLU A 403 30.23 -11.94 -30.37
C GLU A 403 29.07 -12.66 -31.07
N SER A 404 28.92 -13.98 -30.85
CA SER A 404 27.79 -14.76 -31.38
C SER A 404 26.48 -14.53 -30.60
N HIS A 405 26.54 -14.20 -29.31
CA HIS A 405 25.35 -13.88 -28.50
C HIS A 405 24.79 -12.48 -28.79
N GLN A 406 25.65 -11.49 -29.10
CA GLN A 406 25.19 -10.14 -29.47
C GLN A 406 24.48 -10.09 -30.82
N GLN A 407 24.83 -10.96 -31.77
CA GLN A 407 24.14 -11.05 -33.07
C GLN A 407 22.77 -11.76 -33.00
N LEU A 408 22.53 -12.57 -31.96
CA LEU A 408 21.23 -13.24 -31.74
C LEU A 408 20.23 -12.34 -31.01
N LEU A 409 20.69 -11.48 -30.10
CA LEU A 409 19.85 -10.53 -29.35
C LEU A 409 19.36 -9.36 -30.20
N SER A 410 20.14 -8.92 -31.21
CA SER A 410 19.72 -7.82 -32.09
C SER A 410 18.61 -8.20 -33.08
N LYS A 411 18.36 -9.49 -33.30
CA LYS A 411 17.32 -9.98 -34.24
C LYS A 411 15.95 -10.21 -33.59
N SER A 412 15.84 -10.24 -32.25
CA SER A 412 14.55 -10.45 -31.56
C SER A 412 13.92 -9.18 -30.95
N GLN A 413 14.64 -8.05 -30.93
CA GLN A 413 14.17 -6.79 -30.33
C GLN A 413 13.47 -5.84 -31.32
N THR A 414 13.55 -6.10 -32.63
CA THR A 414 12.98 -5.20 -33.64
C THR A 414 11.48 -5.40 -33.89
N SER A 415 10.85 -6.50 -33.46
CA SER A 415 9.40 -6.72 -33.68
C SER A 415 8.50 -6.45 -32.46
N THR A 416 9.04 -6.45 -31.23
CA THR A 416 8.26 -6.29 -29.98
C THR A 416 8.24 -4.85 -29.45
N ALA A 417 9.23 -4.03 -29.80
CA ALA A 417 9.31 -2.62 -29.38
C ALA A 417 8.32 -1.70 -30.12
N GLU A 418 7.93 -2.03 -31.36
CA GLU A 418 6.92 -1.26 -32.12
C GLU A 418 5.47 -1.61 -31.73
N SER A 419 5.24 -2.82 -31.23
CA SER A 419 3.94 -3.30 -30.73
C SER A 419 3.57 -2.70 -29.36
N SER A 420 4.57 -2.58 -28.47
CA SER A 420 4.38 -2.05 -27.11
C SER A 420 4.19 -0.53 -27.07
N LYS A 421 4.81 0.23 -28.00
CA LYS A 421 4.56 1.67 -28.14
C LYS A 421 3.16 2.02 -28.68
N LYS A 422 2.53 1.16 -29.49
CA LYS A 422 1.18 1.42 -30.04
C LYS A 422 0.03 1.22 -29.04
N ARG A 423 0.24 0.49 -27.94
CA ARG A 423 -0.83 0.19 -26.95
C ARG A 423 -1.01 1.26 -25.87
N ALA A 424 0.01 2.08 -25.60
CA ALA A 424 -0.04 3.13 -24.58
C ALA A 424 -0.81 4.39 -25.02
N ASP A 425 -1.06 4.57 -26.32
CA ASP A 425 -1.78 5.72 -26.87
C ASP A 425 -3.31 5.50 -27.00
N VAL A 426 -3.83 4.36 -26.52
CA VAL A 426 -5.27 4.06 -26.59
C VAL A 426 -6.02 4.79 -25.46
N PRO A 427 -7.02 5.64 -25.76
CA PRO A 427 -7.79 6.34 -24.74
C PRO A 427 -8.40 5.36 -23.73
N PHE A 428 -8.33 5.73 -22.44
CA PHE A 428 -8.87 4.96 -21.32
C PHE A 428 -8.26 3.55 -21.15
N PHE A 429 -7.05 3.30 -21.67
CA PHE A 429 -6.38 1.99 -21.59
C PHE A 429 -6.34 1.40 -20.17
N ASP A 430 -5.99 2.20 -19.16
CA ASP A 430 -5.95 1.75 -17.75
C ASP A 430 -7.35 1.37 -17.22
N VAL A 431 -8.39 2.12 -17.61
CA VAL A 431 -9.77 1.84 -17.24
C VAL A 431 -10.28 0.58 -17.94
N ILE A 432 -9.88 0.37 -19.20
CA ILE A 432 -10.20 -0.83 -19.99
C ILE A 432 -9.56 -2.06 -19.36
N THR A 433 -8.24 -2.03 -19.11
CA THR A 433 -7.50 -3.14 -18.49
C THR A 433 -8.15 -3.54 -17.17
N TYR A 434 -8.42 -2.56 -16.29
CA TYR A 434 -9.06 -2.83 -15.00
C TYR A 434 -10.48 -3.41 -15.15
N SER A 435 -11.30 -2.85 -16.05
CA SER A 435 -12.71 -3.25 -16.18
C SER A 435 -12.89 -4.58 -16.91
N VAL A 436 -11.92 -4.98 -17.75
CA VAL A 436 -11.86 -6.33 -18.34
C VAL A 436 -11.59 -7.38 -17.27
N GLU A 437 -10.65 -7.09 -16.37
CA GLU A 437 -10.28 -8.01 -15.29
C GLU A 437 -11.34 -8.08 -14.18
N HIS A 438 -11.95 -6.94 -13.81
CA HIS A 438 -12.83 -6.84 -12.64
C HIS A 438 -14.33 -6.75 -12.98
N GLY A 439 -14.68 -6.71 -14.27
CA GLY A 439 -16.03 -6.67 -14.80
C GLY A 439 -16.51 -5.27 -15.25
N PHE A 440 -17.29 -5.25 -16.32
CA PHE A 440 -17.61 -4.04 -17.08
C PHE A 440 -18.44 -2.98 -16.33
N ARG A 441 -19.10 -3.33 -15.22
CA ARG A 441 -19.79 -2.34 -14.36
C ARG A 441 -18.87 -1.20 -13.91
N HIS A 442 -17.56 -1.44 -13.83
CA HIS A 442 -16.57 -0.45 -13.41
C HIS A 442 -16.37 0.69 -14.40
N PHE A 443 -16.76 0.52 -15.68
CA PHE A 443 -16.80 1.63 -16.63
C PHE A 443 -17.73 2.75 -16.15
N PHE A 444 -18.91 2.41 -15.62
CA PHE A 444 -19.82 3.41 -15.03
C PHE A 444 -19.23 4.17 -13.84
N ARG A 445 -18.29 3.55 -13.12
CA ARG A 445 -17.66 4.11 -11.92
C ARG A 445 -16.47 5.00 -12.24
N ARG A 446 -15.68 4.59 -13.22
CA ARG A 446 -14.37 5.17 -13.54
C ARG A 446 -14.39 6.13 -14.72
N MET A 447 -15.41 6.05 -15.59
CA MET A 447 -15.57 6.97 -16.71
C MET A 447 -16.31 8.25 -16.29
N PRO A 448 -16.00 9.40 -16.92
CA PRO A 448 -16.84 10.58 -16.81
C PRO A 448 -18.27 10.27 -17.29
N CYS A 449 -19.26 10.95 -16.70
CA CYS A 449 -20.67 10.68 -16.96
C CYS A 449 -21.22 11.50 -18.14
N GLN A 450 -20.57 11.36 -19.31
CA GLN A 450 -20.93 11.98 -20.57
C GLN A 450 -20.93 10.94 -21.70
N LEU A 451 -21.97 10.92 -22.55
CA LEU A 451 -22.09 9.91 -23.61
C LEU A 451 -20.93 9.91 -24.62
N ALA A 452 -20.33 11.08 -24.88
CA ALA A 452 -19.18 11.20 -25.79
C ALA A 452 -17.97 10.36 -25.33
N ASP A 453 -17.69 10.33 -24.03
CA ASP A 453 -16.59 9.53 -23.46
C ASP A 453 -16.84 8.03 -23.62
N TYR A 454 -18.10 7.59 -23.52
CA TYR A 454 -18.47 6.19 -23.75
C TYR A 454 -18.34 5.78 -25.22
N ARG A 455 -18.54 6.71 -26.17
CA ARG A 455 -18.27 6.43 -27.59
C ARG A 455 -16.77 6.25 -27.84
N VAL A 456 -15.93 7.09 -27.25
CA VAL A 456 -14.46 6.96 -27.33
C VAL A 456 -14.00 5.66 -26.65
N LEU A 457 -14.57 5.30 -25.50
CA LEU A 457 -14.32 4.03 -24.82
C LEU A 457 -14.69 2.83 -25.70
N CYS A 458 -15.89 2.82 -26.30
CA CYS A 458 -16.32 1.76 -27.19
C CYS A 458 -15.38 1.58 -28.40
N ASN A 459 -14.92 2.68 -29.01
CA ASN A 459 -13.93 2.63 -30.09
C ASN A 459 -12.60 2.05 -29.60
N SER A 460 -12.18 2.39 -28.39
CA SER A 460 -10.96 1.88 -27.77
C SER A 460 -11.07 0.37 -27.47
N LEU A 461 -12.23 -0.09 -26.98
CA LEU A 461 -12.53 -1.51 -26.78
C LEU A 461 -12.52 -2.31 -28.08
N ASN A 462 -13.10 -1.78 -29.15
CA ASN A 462 -13.02 -2.36 -30.50
C ASN A 462 -11.57 -2.43 -31.01
N THR A 463 -10.81 -1.35 -30.84
CA THR A 463 -9.39 -1.27 -31.25
C THR A 463 -8.54 -2.32 -30.53
N LEU A 464 -8.85 -2.59 -29.26
CA LEU A 464 -8.19 -3.59 -28.43
C LEU A 464 -8.76 -5.01 -28.61
N ALA A 465 -9.77 -5.19 -29.48
CA ALA A 465 -10.47 -6.45 -29.70
C ALA A 465 -11.01 -7.09 -28.40
N VAL A 466 -11.53 -6.26 -27.48
CA VAL A 466 -12.15 -6.74 -26.25
C VAL A 466 -13.53 -7.32 -26.55
N ASP A 467 -13.75 -8.59 -26.24
CA ASP A 467 -15.05 -9.23 -26.39
C ASP A 467 -16.02 -8.82 -25.26
N VAL A 468 -16.71 -7.70 -25.48
CA VAL A 468 -17.68 -7.14 -24.53
C VAL A 468 -19.01 -7.90 -24.53
N VAL A 469 -19.39 -8.45 -25.70
CA VAL A 469 -20.72 -9.02 -25.94
C VAL A 469 -20.73 -10.54 -25.72
N LYS A 470 -19.59 -11.23 -25.78
CA LYS A 470 -19.47 -12.68 -25.56
C LYS A 470 -20.45 -13.50 -26.40
N GLN A 471 -20.65 -13.10 -27.66
CA GLN A 471 -21.61 -13.69 -28.60
C GLN A 471 -23.09 -13.64 -28.17
N GLN A 472 -23.45 -12.83 -27.17
CA GLN A 472 -24.82 -12.69 -26.68
C GLN A 472 -25.66 -11.76 -27.57
N ARG A 473 -26.94 -12.08 -27.75
CA ARG A 473 -27.91 -11.15 -28.37
C ARG A 473 -28.52 -10.24 -27.31
N LEU A 474 -29.12 -9.13 -27.73
CA LEU A 474 -29.79 -8.19 -26.82
C LEU A 474 -30.78 -8.88 -25.86
N GLN A 475 -31.52 -9.88 -26.33
CA GLN A 475 -32.46 -10.63 -25.49
C GLN A 475 -31.77 -11.45 -24.38
N ASP A 476 -30.58 -11.97 -24.65
CA ASP A 476 -29.79 -12.72 -23.67
C ASP A 476 -29.26 -11.77 -22.59
N VAL A 477 -28.77 -10.60 -22.98
CA VAL A 477 -28.36 -9.53 -22.06
C VAL A 477 -29.53 -9.03 -21.21
N VAL A 478 -30.73 -8.91 -21.79
CA VAL A 478 -31.95 -8.52 -21.07
C VAL A 478 -32.40 -9.60 -20.08
N ARG A 479 -32.16 -10.87 -20.37
CA ARG A 479 -32.41 -11.96 -19.43
C ARG A 479 -31.43 -11.89 -18.26
N GLU A 480 -30.15 -11.62 -18.51
CA GLU A 480 -29.13 -11.43 -17.46
C GLU A 480 -29.35 -10.19 -16.59
N LEU A 481 -29.95 -9.14 -17.15
CA LEU A 481 -30.40 -7.98 -16.38
C LEU A 481 -31.46 -8.35 -15.31
N LYS A 482 -32.20 -9.45 -15.55
CA LYS A 482 -33.41 -9.85 -14.80
C LYS A 482 -33.28 -11.18 -14.05
N THR A 483 -32.22 -11.97 -14.24
CA THR A 483 -32.01 -13.24 -13.51
C THR A 483 -31.88 -13.03 -12.00
N ARG A 484 -32.42 -13.99 -11.25
CA ARG A 484 -32.31 -14.15 -9.79
C ARG A 484 -31.59 -15.46 -9.54
N ASP A 485 -30.26 -15.43 -9.55
CA ASP A 485 -29.47 -16.57 -9.12
C ASP A 485 -28.82 -16.26 -7.76
N ASP A 486 -28.93 -17.23 -6.86
CA ASP A 486 -28.26 -17.22 -5.56
C ASP A 486 -26.79 -17.62 -5.78
N ASP A 487 -25.89 -16.75 -5.34
CA ASP A 487 -24.44 -16.90 -5.53
C ASP A 487 -23.78 -17.23 -4.19
N TYR A 488 -22.69 -17.99 -4.20
CA TYR A 488 -21.99 -18.38 -2.98
C TYR A 488 -20.71 -17.55 -2.87
N ASP A 489 -20.64 -16.71 -1.84
CA ASP A 489 -19.46 -15.86 -1.61
C ASP A 489 -18.35 -16.69 -0.94
N PRO A 490 -17.22 -16.95 -1.63
CA PRO A 490 -16.13 -17.71 -1.05
C PRO A 490 -15.31 -16.92 -0.03
N LEU A 491 -15.42 -15.58 -0.01
CA LEU A 491 -14.74 -14.70 0.95
C LEU A 491 -15.56 -14.55 2.25
N GLU A 492 -16.90 -14.53 2.16
CA GLU A 492 -17.78 -14.42 3.34
C GLU A 492 -18.40 -15.75 3.79
N ARG A 493 -18.14 -16.86 3.07
CA ARG A 493 -18.69 -18.21 3.33
C ARG A 493 -20.21 -18.26 3.53
N ARG A 494 -20.96 -17.44 2.79
CA ARG A 494 -22.43 -17.44 2.83
C ARG A 494 -23.06 -17.38 1.45
N ALA A 495 -24.25 -17.96 1.33
CA ALA A 495 -25.09 -17.78 0.15
C ALA A 495 -25.61 -16.34 0.12
N ILE A 496 -25.19 -15.57 -0.88
CA ILE A 496 -25.70 -14.25 -1.19
C ILE A 496 -26.96 -14.41 -2.03
N LYS A 497 -28.09 -13.97 -1.48
CA LYS A 497 -29.35 -13.92 -2.23
C LYS A 497 -29.31 -12.79 -3.27
N GLY A 498 -29.14 -13.16 -4.55
CA GLY A 498 -29.30 -12.30 -5.74
C GLY A 498 -28.18 -11.27 -6.00
N SER A 499 -27.19 -11.62 -6.81
CA SER A 499 -26.08 -10.73 -7.19
C SER A 499 -26.51 -9.55 -8.07
N LYS A 500 -26.12 -8.32 -7.68
CA LYS A 500 -26.31 -7.09 -8.47
C LYS A 500 -25.19 -6.86 -9.48
N ALA A 501 -24.07 -7.57 -9.34
CA ALA A 501 -22.88 -7.39 -10.18
C ALA A 501 -23.10 -7.89 -11.61
N GLY A 502 -23.73 -9.07 -11.79
CA GLY A 502 -24.08 -9.62 -13.09
C GLY A 502 -24.98 -8.68 -13.89
N ALA A 503 -26.08 -8.24 -13.28
CA ALA A 503 -26.99 -7.28 -13.91
C ALA A 503 -26.32 -5.93 -14.22
N ARG A 504 -25.39 -5.44 -13.39
CA ARG A 504 -24.64 -4.20 -13.67
C ARG A 504 -23.62 -4.37 -14.79
N ASN A 505 -22.99 -5.53 -14.91
CA ASN A 505 -22.12 -5.86 -16.06
C ASN A 505 -22.97 -5.95 -17.34
N ALA A 506 -24.12 -6.64 -17.29
CA ALA A 506 -25.07 -6.72 -18.39
C ALA A 506 -25.61 -5.34 -18.80
N ALA A 507 -25.78 -4.41 -17.86
CA ALA A 507 -26.15 -3.02 -18.17
C ALA A 507 -25.09 -2.30 -19.00
N PHE A 508 -23.80 -2.58 -18.78
CA PHE A 508 -22.73 -2.03 -19.64
C PHE A 508 -22.71 -2.72 -20.99
N THR A 509 -22.82 -4.05 -21.04
CA THR A 509 -22.90 -4.78 -22.31
C THR A 509 -24.08 -4.28 -23.15
N MET A 510 -25.22 -3.96 -22.54
CA MET A 510 -26.36 -3.35 -23.22
C MET A 510 -26.06 -1.94 -23.75
N LEU A 511 -25.38 -1.09 -22.96
CA LEU A 511 -24.92 0.22 -23.43
C LEU A 511 -23.99 0.09 -24.63
N TYR A 512 -23.04 -0.85 -24.56
CA TYR A 512 -22.10 -1.14 -25.63
C TYR A 512 -22.82 -1.53 -26.92
N LEU A 513 -23.81 -2.43 -26.83
CA LEU A 513 -24.65 -2.80 -27.97
C LEU A 513 -25.38 -1.59 -28.58
N PHE A 514 -25.94 -0.69 -27.76
CA PHE A 514 -26.61 0.51 -28.29
C PHE A 514 -25.67 1.46 -29.05
N LEU A 515 -24.40 1.52 -28.65
CA LEU A 515 -23.42 2.43 -29.26
C LEU A 515 -22.66 1.82 -30.45
N VAL A 516 -22.48 0.50 -30.48
CA VAL A 516 -21.56 -0.19 -31.42
C VAL A 516 -22.26 -1.17 -32.34
N ASP A 517 -23.36 -1.81 -31.91
CA ASP A 517 -23.99 -2.86 -32.70
C ASP A 517 -24.88 -2.28 -33.81
N GLU A 518 -24.35 -2.31 -35.03
CA GLU A 518 -25.04 -1.90 -36.25
C GLU A 518 -26.18 -2.86 -36.63
N SER A 519 -26.18 -4.10 -36.12
CA SER A 519 -27.22 -5.09 -36.41
C SER A 519 -28.52 -4.86 -35.65
N LEU A 520 -28.51 -4.04 -34.59
CA LEU A 520 -29.72 -3.65 -33.88
C LEU A 520 -30.62 -2.77 -34.76
N SER A 521 -31.86 -3.20 -34.94
CA SER A 521 -32.84 -2.47 -35.74
C SER A 521 -33.78 -1.68 -34.83
N PRO A 522 -33.89 -0.34 -35.00
CA PRO A 522 -34.81 0.46 -34.20
C PRO A 522 -36.27 -0.01 -34.25
N ALA A 523 -36.69 -0.58 -35.39
CA ALA A 523 -38.05 -1.08 -35.59
C ALA A 523 -38.31 -2.42 -34.89
N ARG A 524 -37.31 -3.32 -34.82
CA ARG A 524 -37.45 -4.66 -34.24
C ARG A 524 -37.13 -4.69 -32.75
N ASP A 525 -36.05 -4.01 -32.37
CA ASP A 525 -35.46 -4.10 -31.03
C ASP A 525 -35.90 -2.95 -30.11
N GLY A 526 -36.48 -1.88 -30.67
CA GLY A 526 -36.83 -0.66 -29.93
C GLY A 526 -37.75 -0.89 -28.73
N THR A 527 -38.73 -1.78 -28.84
CA THR A 527 -39.63 -2.11 -27.73
C THR A 527 -38.93 -2.90 -26.63
N VAL A 528 -38.05 -3.84 -26.99
CA VAL A 528 -37.29 -4.66 -26.03
C VAL A 528 -36.26 -3.79 -25.31
N ALA A 529 -35.54 -2.96 -26.06
CA ALA A 529 -34.59 -1.98 -25.53
C ALA A 529 -35.29 -0.98 -24.60
N TYR A 530 -36.43 -0.43 -25.00
CA TYR A 530 -37.24 0.47 -24.16
C TYR A 530 -37.61 -0.18 -22.83
N ASN A 531 -38.14 -1.41 -22.84
CA ASN A 531 -38.55 -2.10 -21.62
C ASN A 531 -37.36 -2.40 -20.69
N ALA A 532 -36.19 -2.69 -21.26
CA ALA A 532 -34.96 -2.91 -20.50
C ALA A 532 -34.43 -1.61 -19.88
N VAL A 533 -34.43 -0.51 -20.62
CA VAL A 533 -34.04 0.82 -20.12
C VAL A 533 -35.02 1.30 -19.05
N LEU A 534 -36.32 1.13 -19.26
CA LEU A 534 -37.36 1.45 -18.28
C LEU A 534 -37.13 0.67 -16.97
N TYR A 535 -36.77 -0.62 -17.07
CA TYR A 535 -36.40 -1.42 -15.90
C TYR A 535 -35.17 -0.84 -15.19
N ILE A 536 -34.12 -0.47 -15.91
CA ILE A 536 -32.89 0.10 -15.31
C ILE A 536 -33.18 1.43 -14.60
N VAL A 537 -33.90 2.36 -15.25
CA VAL A 537 -34.14 3.70 -14.67
C VAL A 537 -35.09 3.67 -13.47
N SER A 538 -36.05 2.72 -13.45
CA SER A 538 -37.00 2.54 -12.35
C SER A 538 -36.41 1.82 -11.13
N HIS A 539 -35.26 1.16 -11.27
CA HIS A 539 -34.64 0.35 -10.22
C HIS A 539 -33.39 1.03 -9.63
N GLY A 540 -33.56 2.22 -9.04
CA GLY A 540 -32.47 3.05 -8.50
C GLY A 540 -31.60 2.40 -7.41
N ARG A 541 -32.14 1.44 -6.65
CA ARG A 541 -31.36 0.62 -5.71
C ARG A 541 -30.35 -0.27 -6.45
N LYS A 542 -30.81 -0.98 -7.49
CA LYS A 542 -30.00 -1.91 -8.29
C LYS A 542 -29.05 -1.17 -9.25
N PHE A 543 -29.48 -0.06 -9.86
CA PHE A 543 -28.70 0.70 -10.84
C PHE A 543 -28.53 2.15 -10.38
N LYS A 544 -27.28 2.54 -10.13
CA LYS A 544 -26.93 3.85 -9.58
C LYS A 544 -26.98 4.94 -10.67
N TYR A 545 -26.91 6.20 -10.25
CA TYR A 545 -27.12 7.38 -11.10
C TYR A 545 -26.38 7.30 -12.44
N ARG A 546 -25.07 7.01 -12.43
CA ARG A 546 -24.24 6.97 -13.65
C ARG A 546 -24.70 5.88 -14.63
N THR A 547 -25.03 4.69 -14.12
CA THR A 547 -25.57 3.60 -14.95
C THR A 547 -26.93 3.99 -15.54
N ARG A 548 -27.86 4.50 -14.73
CA ARG A 548 -29.20 4.91 -15.20
C ARG A 548 -29.11 6.00 -16.27
N LYS A 549 -28.29 7.03 -16.02
CA LYS A 549 -28.11 8.16 -16.93
C LYS A 549 -27.50 7.71 -18.27
N MET A 550 -26.36 7.03 -18.23
CA MET A 550 -25.62 6.67 -19.45
C MET A 550 -26.36 5.64 -20.31
N VAL A 551 -27.05 4.67 -19.68
CA VAL A 551 -27.87 3.71 -20.43
C VAL A 551 -29.07 4.38 -21.07
N ARG A 552 -29.73 5.32 -20.37
CA ARG A 552 -30.86 6.08 -20.93
C ARG A 552 -30.42 6.98 -22.10
N GLU A 553 -29.32 7.72 -21.95
CA GLU A 553 -28.78 8.57 -23.02
C GLU A 553 -28.34 7.75 -24.23
N ALA A 554 -27.70 6.59 -24.03
CA ALA A 554 -27.33 5.69 -25.12
C ALA A 554 -28.56 5.16 -25.88
N PHE A 555 -29.64 4.82 -25.17
CA PHE A 555 -30.91 4.42 -25.79
C PHE A 555 -31.56 5.55 -26.58
N GLU A 556 -31.68 6.74 -25.99
CA GLU A 556 -32.28 7.92 -26.64
C GLU A 556 -31.47 8.38 -27.85
N ALA A 557 -30.16 8.15 -27.86
CA ALA A 557 -29.30 8.42 -29.01
C ALA A 557 -29.42 7.38 -30.15
N ARG A 558 -29.86 6.15 -29.86
CA ARG A 558 -29.93 5.04 -30.82
C ARG A 558 -31.34 4.78 -31.36
N PHE A 559 -32.38 5.02 -30.56
CA PHE A 559 -33.76 4.66 -30.86
C PHE A 559 -34.68 5.89 -30.89
N VAL A 560 -35.63 5.90 -31.82
CA VAL A 560 -36.67 6.93 -31.87
C VAL A 560 -37.69 6.67 -30.75
N VAL A 561 -37.65 7.50 -29.72
CA VAL A 561 -38.52 7.36 -28.54
C VAL A 561 -39.88 8.00 -28.80
N THR A 562 -40.94 7.20 -28.79
CA THR A 562 -42.33 7.70 -28.95
C THR A 562 -42.73 8.59 -27.76
N HIS A 563 -43.73 9.45 -27.96
CA HIS A 563 -44.23 10.32 -26.89
C HIS A 563 -44.66 9.53 -25.63
N LYS A 564 -45.31 8.38 -25.81
CA LYS A 564 -45.72 7.49 -24.72
C LYS A 564 -44.53 6.89 -23.95
N GLN A 565 -43.47 6.49 -24.67
CA GLN A 565 -42.24 5.96 -24.06
C GLN A 565 -41.47 7.04 -23.31
N ARG A 566 -41.40 8.25 -23.87
CA ARG A 566 -40.76 9.40 -23.22
C ARG A 566 -41.47 9.74 -21.90
N MET A 567 -42.80 9.85 -21.94
CA MET A 567 -43.63 9.99 -20.72
C MET A 567 -43.42 8.85 -19.72
N GLY A 568 -43.11 7.63 -20.17
CA GLY A 568 -42.80 6.50 -19.31
C GLY A 568 -41.44 6.62 -18.61
N LEU A 569 -40.41 7.11 -19.31
CA LEU A 569 -39.08 7.36 -18.76
C LEU A 569 -39.05 8.61 -17.87
N ASP A 570 -39.82 9.64 -18.19
CA ASP A 570 -39.88 10.90 -17.45
C ASP A 570 -40.57 10.76 -16.08
N LYS A 571 -41.36 9.70 -15.86
CA LYS A 571 -41.82 9.29 -14.53
C LYS A 571 -40.68 8.96 -13.57
N TRP A 572 -39.50 8.67 -14.11
CA TRP A 572 -38.27 8.38 -13.37
C TRP A 572 -37.20 9.41 -13.76
N PRO A 573 -37.34 10.67 -13.30
CA PRO A 573 -36.36 11.70 -13.60
C PRO A 573 -34.97 11.27 -13.08
N ILE A 574 -33.92 11.74 -13.74
CA ILE A 574 -32.52 11.44 -13.37
C ILE A 574 -31.84 12.78 -13.07
N THR A 575 -32.17 13.40 -11.92
CA THR A 575 -31.59 14.68 -11.52
C THR A 575 -30.28 14.50 -10.74
N SER A 576 -29.38 15.48 -10.81
CA SER A 576 -28.14 15.49 -10.01
C SER A 576 -28.42 15.63 -8.50
N SER A 577 -29.58 16.19 -8.13
CA SER A 577 -30.11 16.25 -6.75
C SER A 577 -30.80 14.96 -6.31
N GLN A 578 -31.22 14.09 -7.24
CA GLN A 578 -31.41 12.66 -7.02
C GLN A 578 -30.07 11.91 -7.16
N GLN A 579 -29.05 12.43 -6.46
CA GLN A 579 -28.18 11.51 -5.74
C GLN A 579 -29.07 10.81 -4.69
N ASP A 580 -29.91 9.87 -5.15
CA ASP A 580 -30.46 8.82 -4.30
C ASP A 580 -29.33 8.38 -3.39
N GLY A 581 -29.55 8.48 -2.09
CA GLY A 581 -28.57 8.15 -1.05
C GLY A 581 -27.74 6.93 -1.44
N GLY A 582 -26.43 7.15 -1.52
CA GLY A 582 -25.45 6.13 -1.91
C GLY A 582 -24.95 6.31 -3.34
N GLN A 583 -23.84 7.05 -3.47
CA GLN A 583 -22.79 6.61 -4.39
C GLN A 583 -22.42 5.17 -3.99
N ASP A 584 -22.80 4.24 -4.86
CA ASP A 584 -22.22 2.91 -5.04
C ASP A 584 -22.13 1.93 -3.86
N THR A 585 -22.78 2.22 -2.74
CA THR A 585 -22.97 1.26 -1.65
C THR A 585 -24.34 0.58 -1.74
N GLU A 586 -24.32 -0.74 -1.65
CA GLU A 586 -25.42 -1.65 -1.33
C GLU A 586 -24.73 -2.91 -0.78
N GLY A 587 -25.00 -3.41 0.42
CA GLY A 587 -25.78 -2.94 1.57
C GLY A 587 -25.02 -3.34 2.84
N THR A 588 -25.43 -3.00 4.06
CA THR A 588 -26.74 -3.26 4.69
C THR A 588 -27.03 -2.18 5.73
N THR A 589 -28.16 -1.48 5.63
CA THR A 589 -29.36 -1.60 6.51
C THR A 589 -29.05 -1.56 8.00
N GLU A 590 -29.52 -0.46 8.59
CA GLU A 590 -29.80 -0.27 10.00
C GLU A 590 -30.56 -1.48 10.57
N GLU A 591 -29.87 -2.28 11.36
CA GLU A 591 -30.33 -3.00 12.54
C GLU A 591 -29.05 -3.49 13.22
N GLU A 592 -28.77 -2.93 14.40
CA GLU A 592 -27.59 -3.18 15.24
C GLU A 592 -26.25 -2.84 14.58
N ALA A 593 -25.79 -1.61 14.84
CA ALA A 593 -24.43 -1.17 14.54
C ALA A 593 -23.42 -1.96 15.39
N ASP A 594 -23.12 -3.18 14.97
CA ASP A 594 -21.83 -3.78 15.20
C ASP A 594 -20.81 -2.98 14.39
N ASP A 595 -20.31 -1.93 15.04
CA ASP A 595 -19.13 -1.17 14.67
C ASP A 595 -17.99 -2.14 14.34
N TYR A 596 -17.84 -2.49 13.07
CA TYR A 596 -16.66 -3.20 12.57
C TYR A 596 -15.44 -2.37 12.93
N LEU A 597 -14.50 -3.04 13.62
CA LEU A 597 -13.28 -2.50 14.17
C LEU A 597 -12.32 -2.10 13.04
N TRP A 598 -12.56 -0.92 12.45
CA TRP A 598 -11.62 -0.29 11.55
C TRP A 598 -10.51 0.36 12.39
N ASP A 599 -9.54 -0.47 12.78
CA ASP A 599 -8.26 0.03 13.27
C ASP A 599 -7.63 0.86 12.14
N SER A 600 -7.30 2.11 12.43
CA SER A 600 -6.50 3.01 11.59
C SER A 600 -5.05 2.50 11.49
N ASP A 601 -4.88 1.29 10.97
CA ASP A 601 -3.66 0.49 10.99
C ASP A 601 -2.91 0.54 9.65
N TRP A 602 -3.12 1.62 8.89
CA TRP A 602 -2.43 1.86 7.62
C TRP A 602 -0.98 2.34 7.78
N SER A 603 -0.61 2.82 8.96
CA SER A 603 0.74 3.22 9.35
C SER A 603 1.55 2.03 9.79
#